data_AF-A0AAD9X486-F1
#
_entry.id   AF-A0AAD9X486-F1
#
_cell.length_a   1.000
_cell.length_b   1.000
_cell.length_c   1.000
_cell.angle_alpha   90.00
_cell.angle_beta   90.00
_cell.angle_gamma   90.00
#
_symmetry.space_group_name_H-M   'P 1'
#
loop_
_entity.id
_entity.type
_entity.pdbx_description
1 polymer ?
#
loop_
_entity_poly.entity_id
_entity_poly.type
_entity_poly.pdbx_seq_one_letter_code
_entity_poly.pdbx_strand_id
1 'polypeptide(L)'
;MKEFFDKEIEEMEVEKCMFPLFVTSAVLQKEKSHVAGFEPEVAWVTKAGKSDLDVDLAIRPTSETVIYPYFSKWIRNHHDLPMKVNQWCNVVRWEFSNPMPFIRSREFYWQEGHTAFATKEEADAEVLEILELYRQIYEEFLAVPVIKGKKSELEKFAGALYTCSIEAFIPNTGRGIQGATSHCLGQNFSAKEFFDITFQNEKEKKDSVWQNSWAYSTRTIGVMVMVHGDDKGLVLPPKVASQQVIVIPVPYRDANTQEIFDACAATVKTLRKAGIRANVDKRDYHTPGWKYSYWEMKGVPLRIEIGPKDLTNNQVRAVRRDNGAKMDLSTVSLVEQVKELLDKIQESLFDSAKQRRDACIQITRTWDEFVEALGQKKLILAPWCDEEEVEKDVKERTKGDTGAAKTLCTPFDQPEMHEGTRCFASGKLAKKWSYWGRSY
;
A
#
# COMPACT_ATOMS: atom_id res chain seq x y z
N MET A 1 -8.39 -6.30 3.31
CA MET A 1 -6.93 -6.02 3.39
C MET A 1 -6.32 -6.75 4.57
N LYS A 2 -6.52 -6.30 5.82
CA LYS A 2 -6.00 -7.02 7.00
C LYS A 2 -6.40 -8.50 7.04
N GLU A 3 -7.70 -8.81 6.92
CA GLU A 3 -8.20 -10.20 6.94
C GLU A 3 -7.57 -11.07 5.86
N PHE A 4 -7.39 -10.52 4.65
CA PHE A 4 -6.71 -11.21 3.56
C PHE A 4 -5.24 -11.45 3.91
N PHE A 5 -4.51 -10.40 4.27
CA PHE A 5 -3.09 -10.50 4.54
C PHE A 5 -2.78 -11.41 5.73
N ASP A 6 -3.57 -11.33 6.80
CA ASP A 6 -3.45 -12.22 7.97
C ASP A 6 -3.60 -13.68 7.57
N LYS A 7 -4.59 -14.01 6.73
CA LYS A 7 -4.81 -15.38 6.26
C LYS A 7 -3.60 -15.89 5.47
N GLU A 8 -3.10 -15.09 4.52
CA GLU A 8 -1.99 -15.52 3.66
C GLU A 8 -0.68 -15.69 4.44
N ILE A 9 -0.37 -14.78 5.37
CA ILE A 9 0.85 -14.93 6.19
C ILE A 9 0.72 -16.06 7.24
N GLU A 10 -0.49 -16.38 7.71
CA GLU A 10 -0.74 -17.56 8.55
C GLU A 10 -0.44 -18.86 7.77
N GLU A 11 -0.81 -18.93 6.48
CA GLU A 11 -0.45 -20.04 5.60
C GLU A 11 1.08 -20.14 5.37
N MET A 12 1.80 -19.01 5.50
CA MET A 12 3.27 -18.94 5.49
C MET A 12 3.91 -19.23 6.87
N GLU A 13 3.13 -19.66 7.86
CA GLU A 13 3.55 -19.93 9.24
C GLU A 13 4.11 -18.70 9.98
N VAL A 14 3.61 -17.50 9.66
CA VAL A 14 3.96 -16.27 10.37
C VAL A 14 3.09 -16.09 11.61
N GLU A 15 3.71 -15.98 12.78
CA GLU A 15 2.98 -15.83 14.04
C GLU A 15 2.64 -14.37 14.36
N LYS A 16 1.42 -14.13 14.84
CA LYS A 16 1.00 -12.80 15.31
C LYS A 16 1.58 -12.51 16.69
N CYS A 17 2.24 -11.37 16.82
CA CYS A 17 2.82 -10.90 18.06
C CYS A 17 2.45 -9.43 18.34
N MET A 18 2.87 -8.94 19.50
CA MET A 18 2.81 -7.52 19.84
C MET A 18 3.97 -7.17 20.74
N PHE A 19 4.89 -6.35 20.22
CA PHE A 19 5.99 -5.81 21.00
C PHE A 19 5.65 -4.42 21.58
N PRO A 20 6.29 -4.00 22.68
CA PRO A 20 6.05 -2.71 23.31
C PRO A 20 6.25 -1.51 22.37
N LEU A 21 5.49 -0.44 22.61
CA LEU A 21 5.62 0.82 21.89
C LEU A 21 6.92 1.57 22.22
N PHE A 22 7.39 1.45 23.46
CA PHE A 22 8.52 2.19 23.98
C PHE A 22 9.83 1.41 23.84
N VAL A 23 10.88 2.11 23.41
CA VAL A 23 12.25 1.61 23.36
C VAL A 23 13.16 2.52 24.18
N THR A 24 14.07 1.96 24.95
CA THR A 24 15.03 2.76 25.72
C THR A 24 16.06 3.39 24.79
N SER A 25 16.56 4.57 25.14
CA SER A 25 17.61 5.26 24.37
C SER A 25 18.84 4.37 24.10
N ALA A 26 19.25 3.58 25.09
CA ALA A 26 20.39 2.67 24.98
C ALA A 26 20.20 1.57 23.92
N VAL A 27 18.98 1.04 23.79
CA VAL A 27 18.68 0.00 22.78
C VAL A 27 18.57 0.61 21.39
N LEU A 28 17.92 1.78 21.28
CA LEU A 28 17.81 2.49 20.00
C LEU A 28 19.19 2.88 19.44
N GLN A 29 20.11 3.31 20.31
CA GLN A 29 21.46 3.71 19.91
C GLN A 29 22.37 2.56 19.45
N LYS A 30 22.01 1.29 19.69
CA LYS A 30 22.76 0.15 19.12
C LYS A 30 22.73 0.15 17.59
N GLU A 31 21.73 0.78 17.00
CA GLU A 31 21.58 0.91 15.56
C GLU A 31 22.09 2.26 15.03
N LYS A 32 23.02 2.97 15.69
CA LYS A 32 23.46 4.32 15.27
C LYS A 32 23.72 4.50 13.77
N SER A 33 24.26 3.50 13.07
CA SER A 33 24.46 3.55 11.61
C SER A 33 23.15 3.47 10.80
N HIS A 34 22.13 2.75 11.27
CA HIS A 34 20.81 2.60 10.64
C HIS A 34 19.80 3.67 11.11
N VAL A 35 19.94 4.13 12.35
CA VAL A 35 19.13 5.17 13.00
C VAL A 35 19.55 6.58 12.61
N ALA A 36 20.77 6.80 12.08
CA ALA A 36 21.23 8.13 11.64
C ALA A 36 20.27 8.81 10.64
N GLY A 37 19.52 8.04 9.84
CA GLY A 37 18.49 8.57 8.95
C GLY A 37 17.17 8.95 9.63
N PHE A 38 16.87 8.36 10.80
CA PHE A 38 15.62 8.54 11.55
C PHE A 38 15.77 9.36 12.83
N GLU A 39 16.99 9.61 13.30
CA GLU A 39 17.29 10.35 14.53
C GLU A 39 16.49 11.66 14.67
N PRO A 40 16.35 12.53 13.64
CA PRO A 40 15.55 13.75 13.79
C PRO A 40 14.04 13.49 13.90
N GLU A 41 13.55 12.30 13.50
CA GLU A 41 12.13 11.94 13.48
C GLU A 41 11.68 11.17 14.74
N VAL A 42 12.58 10.86 15.68
CA VAL A 42 12.23 10.10 16.88
C VAL A 42 11.50 10.98 17.90
N ALA A 43 10.29 10.55 18.30
CA ALA A 43 9.56 11.17 19.40
C ALA A 43 9.99 10.58 20.74
N TRP A 44 10.33 11.44 21.70
CA TRP A 44 10.81 11.05 23.03
C TRP A 44 9.80 11.36 24.13
N VAL A 45 9.65 10.42 25.05
CA VAL A 45 8.96 10.59 26.33
C VAL A 45 10.03 10.73 27.41
N THR A 46 10.08 11.91 28.03
CA THR A 46 11.06 12.28 29.05
C THR A 46 10.42 12.54 30.42
N LYS A 47 9.09 12.63 30.48
CA LYS A 47 8.32 12.94 31.70
C LYS A 47 7.08 12.06 31.82
N ALA A 48 6.76 11.67 33.06
CA ALA A 48 5.48 11.08 33.44
C ALA A 48 4.77 11.99 34.47
N GLY A 49 3.69 12.64 34.05
CA GLY A 49 3.02 13.66 34.86
C GLY A 49 3.93 14.87 35.09
N LYS A 50 4.41 15.05 36.32
CA LYS A 50 5.33 16.14 36.70
C LYS A 50 6.77 15.66 36.98
N SER A 51 7.01 14.35 36.99
CA SER A 51 8.32 13.76 37.29
C SER A 51 9.07 13.46 36.00
N ASP A 52 10.36 13.80 35.99
CA ASP A 52 11.29 13.35 34.94
C ASP A 52 11.48 11.83 35.02
N LEU A 53 11.66 11.19 33.87
CA LEU A 53 12.01 9.78 33.80
C LEU A 53 13.52 9.60 34.04
N ASP A 54 13.89 8.50 34.71
CA ASP A 54 15.31 8.15 34.90
C ASP A 54 16.01 7.84 33.56
N VAL A 55 15.23 7.33 32.60
CA VAL A 55 15.70 6.99 31.25
C VAL A 55 14.66 7.46 30.24
N ASP A 56 15.11 8.26 29.26
CA ASP A 56 14.27 8.67 28.14
C ASP A 56 13.82 7.47 27.30
N LEU A 57 12.53 7.45 26.99
CA LEU A 57 11.90 6.41 26.19
C LEU A 57 11.55 6.97 24.82
N ALA A 58 12.06 6.35 23.76
CA ALA A 58 11.62 6.66 22.41
C ALA A 58 10.32 5.91 22.11
N ILE A 59 9.41 6.57 21.39
CA ILE A 59 8.27 5.93 20.74
C ILE A 59 8.79 5.31 19.46
N ARG A 60 8.52 4.02 19.22
CA ARG A 60 9.09 3.30 18.08
C ARG A 60 8.77 4.00 16.72
N PRO A 61 9.80 4.31 15.92
CA PRO A 61 9.63 4.65 14.50
C PRO A 61 9.54 3.40 13.60
N THR A 62 10.04 2.27 14.13
CA THR A 62 10.06 0.90 13.58
C THR A 62 10.51 -0.05 14.71
N SER A 63 10.27 -1.37 14.60
CA SER A 63 10.46 -2.30 15.72
C SER A 63 11.72 -3.17 15.68
N GLU A 64 12.66 -3.00 14.74
CA GLU A 64 13.91 -3.78 14.69
C GLU A 64 14.64 -3.79 16.04
N THR A 65 14.87 -2.60 16.62
CA THR A 65 15.49 -2.43 17.95
C THR A 65 14.68 -3.00 19.10
N VAL A 66 13.37 -3.15 18.93
CA VAL A 66 12.48 -3.73 19.94
C VAL A 66 12.46 -5.25 19.85
N ILE A 67 12.49 -5.82 18.63
CA ILE A 67 12.29 -7.24 18.35
C ILE A 67 13.60 -8.03 18.43
N TYR A 68 14.67 -7.52 17.82
CA TYR A 68 15.91 -8.28 17.65
C TYR A 68 16.66 -8.65 18.94
N PRO A 69 16.57 -7.89 20.05
CA PRO A 69 17.06 -8.36 21.35
C PRO A 69 16.37 -9.64 21.84
N TYR A 70 15.13 -9.89 21.43
CA TYR A 70 14.40 -11.11 21.76
C TYR A 70 14.73 -12.24 20.80
N PHE A 71 14.87 -11.96 19.49
CA PHE A 71 15.34 -12.96 18.53
C PHE A 71 16.71 -13.56 18.94
N SER A 72 17.65 -12.72 19.37
CA SER A 72 18.96 -13.16 19.92
C SER A 72 18.81 -14.07 21.16
N LYS A 73 17.71 -13.97 21.90
CA LYS A 73 17.43 -14.82 23.07
C LYS A 73 16.74 -16.13 22.70
N TRP A 74 15.80 -16.07 21.75
CA TRP A 74 14.94 -17.18 21.36
C TRP A 74 15.63 -18.14 20.40
N ILE A 75 16.46 -17.63 19.49
CA ILE A 75 17.15 -18.44 18.49
C ILE A 75 18.47 -18.96 19.09
N ARG A 76 18.62 -20.28 19.15
CA ARG A 76 19.82 -20.97 19.65
C ARG A 76 20.32 -22.04 18.70
N ASN A 77 19.42 -22.79 18.08
CA ASN A 77 19.71 -23.93 17.22
C ASN A 77 18.96 -23.80 15.89
N HIS A 78 19.38 -24.56 14.88
CA HIS A 78 18.70 -24.58 13.57
C HIS A 78 17.23 -25.02 13.64
N HIS A 79 16.81 -25.74 14.69
CA HIS A 79 15.40 -26.08 14.94
C HIS A 79 14.52 -24.89 15.36
N ASP A 80 15.12 -23.78 15.79
CA ASP A 80 14.39 -22.55 16.14
C ASP A 80 14.13 -21.67 14.90
N LEU A 81 14.53 -22.15 13.71
CA LEU A 81 14.41 -21.46 12.43
C LEU A 81 13.50 -22.26 11.47
N PRO A 82 12.71 -21.59 10.61
CA PRO A 82 12.59 -20.14 10.52
C PRO A 82 11.79 -19.53 11.68
N MET A 83 12.25 -18.39 12.19
CA MET A 83 11.50 -17.58 13.16
C MET A 83 10.73 -16.51 12.39
N LYS A 84 9.40 -16.50 12.45
CA LYS A 84 8.56 -15.59 11.67
C LYS A 84 7.51 -14.92 12.55
N VAL A 85 7.59 -13.59 12.68
CA VAL A 85 6.60 -12.84 13.47
C VAL A 85 6.06 -11.64 12.70
N ASN A 86 4.80 -11.29 12.94
CA ASN A 86 4.15 -10.11 12.41
C ASN A 86 3.35 -9.39 13.51
N GLN A 87 3.34 -8.06 13.49
CA GLN A 87 2.48 -7.27 14.38
C GLN A 87 1.71 -6.20 13.62
N TRP A 88 0.47 -5.98 14.05
CA TRP A 88 -0.36 -4.87 13.61
C TRP A 88 -0.31 -3.76 14.63
N CYS A 89 0.21 -2.59 14.28
CA CYS A 89 0.35 -1.53 15.25
C CYS A 89 0.42 -0.13 14.64
N ASN A 90 0.49 0.87 15.51
CA ASN A 90 0.90 2.22 15.14
C ASN A 90 2.41 2.41 15.33
N VAL A 91 2.95 3.31 14.53
CA VAL A 91 4.31 3.85 14.66
C VAL A 91 4.28 5.37 14.58
N VAL A 92 5.29 6.00 15.15
CA VAL A 92 5.42 7.47 15.16
C VAL A 92 6.74 7.88 14.53
N ARG A 93 6.65 8.71 13.48
CA ARG A 93 7.78 9.38 12.84
C ARG A 93 7.47 10.87 12.77
N TRP A 94 8.27 11.70 13.44
CA TRP A 94 8.02 13.13 13.57
C TRP A 94 8.45 13.91 12.33
N GLU A 95 7.78 13.60 11.23
CA GLU A 95 8.00 14.21 9.92
C GLU A 95 7.83 15.73 9.96
N PHE A 96 8.86 16.43 9.47
CA PHE A 96 8.93 17.91 9.41
C PHE A 96 8.25 18.48 8.16
N SER A 97 8.06 17.63 7.14
CA SER A 97 7.31 17.99 5.95
C SER A 97 5.81 18.13 6.23
N ASN A 98 5.10 18.82 5.33
CA ASN A 98 3.66 19.03 5.49
C ASN A 98 2.91 17.67 5.47
N PRO A 99 2.14 17.34 6.52
CA PRO A 99 1.42 16.07 6.58
C PRO A 99 0.29 16.05 5.56
N MET A 100 0.09 14.91 4.93
CA MET A 100 -1.03 14.62 4.03
C MET A 100 -1.74 13.37 4.55
N PRO A 101 -3.05 13.44 4.87
CA PRO A 101 -3.80 12.30 5.42
C PRO A 101 -3.56 11.01 4.62
N PHE A 102 -3.34 9.90 5.33
CA PHE A 102 -2.91 8.59 4.82
C PHE A 102 -1.52 8.56 4.17
N ILE A 103 -1.19 9.52 3.31
CA ILE A 103 0.04 9.50 2.50
C ILE A 103 1.29 9.71 3.36
N ARG A 104 1.26 10.70 4.24
CA ARG A 104 2.36 11.04 5.13
C ARG A 104 1.80 11.68 6.39
N SER A 105 1.67 10.89 7.45
CA SER A 105 1.24 11.35 8.78
C SER A 105 2.30 11.01 9.81
N ARG A 106 2.31 11.75 10.92
CA ARG A 106 3.29 11.52 11.99
C ARG A 106 3.03 10.24 12.77
N GLU A 107 1.77 9.96 13.03
CA GLU A 107 1.32 8.64 13.47
C GLU A 107 0.63 7.95 12.29
N PHE A 108 0.95 6.68 12.07
CA PHE A 108 0.24 5.86 11.10
C PHE A 108 0.14 4.41 11.57
N TYR A 109 -0.91 3.74 11.12
CA TYR A 109 -1.08 2.30 11.33
C TYR A 109 -0.44 1.52 10.20
N TRP A 110 0.19 0.43 10.56
CA TRP A 110 0.79 -0.51 9.62
C TRP A 110 0.76 -1.93 10.16
N GLN A 111 1.17 -2.85 9.32
CA GLN A 111 1.82 -4.06 9.80
C GLN A 111 3.33 -3.91 9.63
N GLU A 112 4.07 -4.66 10.44
CA GLU A 112 5.47 -4.99 10.18
C GLU A 112 5.70 -6.47 10.48
N GLY A 113 6.31 -7.17 9.54
CA GLY A 113 6.79 -8.54 9.69
C GLY A 113 8.30 -8.56 9.81
N HIS A 114 8.80 -9.45 10.68
CA HIS A 114 10.22 -9.67 10.91
C HIS A 114 10.49 -11.17 10.98
N THR A 115 11.45 -11.62 10.20
CA THR A 115 11.73 -13.05 10.04
C THR A 115 13.22 -13.33 10.07
N ALA A 116 13.60 -14.54 10.46
CA ALA A 116 14.97 -15.01 10.51
C ALA A 116 15.06 -16.45 10.00
N PHE A 117 16.06 -16.70 9.15
CA PHE A 117 16.27 -17.93 8.40
C PHE A 117 17.69 -18.45 8.58
N ALA A 118 17.89 -19.73 8.29
CA ALA A 118 19.20 -20.35 8.28
C ALA A 118 20.00 -19.96 7.03
N THR A 119 19.33 -19.80 5.88
CA THR A 119 19.96 -19.57 4.58
C THR A 119 19.47 -18.29 3.89
N LYS A 120 20.28 -17.80 2.95
CA LYS A 120 19.94 -16.63 2.13
C LYS A 120 18.80 -16.95 1.17
N GLU A 121 18.78 -18.16 0.65
CA GLU A 121 17.81 -18.64 -0.35
C GLU A 121 16.39 -18.63 0.23
N GLU A 122 16.21 -19.08 1.48
CA GLU A 122 14.93 -19.02 2.18
C GLU A 122 14.49 -17.57 2.42
N ALA A 123 15.43 -16.71 2.86
CA ALA A 123 15.14 -15.30 3.07
C ALA A 123 14.74 -14.59 1.77
N ASP A 124 15.47 -14.83 0.67
CA ASP A 124 15.18 -14.25 -0.64
C ASP A 124 13.80 -14.70 -1.18
N ALA A 125 13.43 -15.97 -0.96
CA ALA A 125 12.14 -16.50 -1.38
C ALA A 125 10.99 -15.77 -0.69
N GLU A 126 11.06 -15.61 0.64
CA GLU A 126 10.02 -14.91 1.40
C GLU A 126 9.90 -13.43 0.99
N VAL A 127 11.02 -12.75 0.68
CA VAL A 127 10.98 -11.34 0.26
C VAL A 127 10.07 -11.16 -0.95
N LEU A 128 10.17 -12.07 -1.93
CA LEU A 128 9.38 -12.02 -3.16
C LEU A 128 7.94 -12.49 -2.95
N GLU A 129 7.72 -13.49 -2.10
CA GLU A 129 6.38 -13.97 -1.74
C GLU A 129 5.56 -12.87 -1.05
N ILE A 130 6.13 -12.19 -0.05
CA ILE A 130 5.49 -11.05 0.61
C ILE A 130 5.26 -9.88 -0.36
N LEU A 131 6.20 -9.62 -1.26
CA LEU A 131 6.04 -8.57 -2.26
C LEU A 131 4.86 -8.88 -3.21
N GLU A 132 4.62 -10.15 -3.52
CA GLU A 132 3.47 -10.59 -4.30
C GLU A 132 2.15 -10.39 -3.53
N LEU A 133 2.10 -10.71 -2.22
CA LEU A 133 0.94 -10.41 -1.39
C LEU A 133 0.62 -8.90 -1.37
N TYR A 134 1.65 -8.05 -1.35
CA TYR A 134 1.44 -6.60 -1.49
C TYR A 134 0.91 -6.20 -2.85
N ARG A 135 1.40 -6.80 -3.95
CA ARG A 135 0.81 -6.59 -5.28
C ARG A 135 -0.67 -6.99 -5.28
N GLN A 136 -1.03 -8.14 -4.72
CA GLN A 136 -2.42 -8.61 -4.63
C GLN A 136 -3.31 -7.62 -3.85
N ILE A 137 -2.83 -7.08 -2.72
CA ILE A 137 -3.57 -6.03 -1.99
C ILE A 137 -3.87 -4.84 -2.90
N TYR A 138 -2.86 -4.33 -3.61
CA TYR A 138 -3.03 -3.16 -4.46
C TYR A 138 -3.90 -3.45 -5.69
N GLU A 139 -3.58 -4.47 -6.45
CA GLU A 139 -4.23 -4.73 -7.73
C GLU A 139 -5.59 -5.39 -7.55
N GLU A 140 -5.68 -6.41 -6.70
CA GLU A 140 -6.89 -7.24 -6.61
C GLU A 140 -7.94 -6.69 -5.66
N PHE A 141 -7.54 -5.99 -4.59
CA PHE A 141 -8.47 -5.39 -3.64
C PHE A 141 -8.67 -3.90 -3.90
N LEU A 142 -7.59 -3.15 -4.10
CA LEU A 142 -7.64 -1.70 -4.28
C LEU A 142 -7.82 -1.28 -5.75
N ALA A 143 -7.75 -2.20 -6.71
CA ALA A 143 -7.79 -1.89 -8.14
C ALA A 143 -6.73 -0.84 -8.55
N VAL A 144 -5.57 -0.84 -7.90
CA VAL A 144 -4.47 0.09 -8.17
C VAL A 144 -3.31 -0.68 -8.82
N PRO A 145 -2.92 -0.35 -10.07
CA PRO A 145 -1.76 -0.97 -10.72
C PRO A 145 -0.46 -0.56 -10.03
N VAL A 146 0.46 -1.51 -9.84
CA VAL A 146 1.77 -1.25 -9.24
C VAL A 146 2.91 -1.83 -10.05
N ILE A 147 4.13 -1.39 -9.78
CA ILE A 147 5.37 -1.89 -10.39
C ILE A 147 6.20 -2.54 -9.30
N LYS A 148 6.43 -3.85 -9.41
CA LYS A 148 7.38 -4.57 -8.57
C LYS A 148 8.80 -4.26 -9.02
N GLY A 149 9.69 -3.94 -8.08
CA GLY A 149 11.08 -3.70 -8.39
C GLY A 149 12.00 -3.64 -7.18
N LYS A 150 13.28 -3.45 -7.45
CA LYS A 150 14.35 -3.27 -6.46
C LYS A 150 14.69 -1.80 -6.31
N LYS A 151 14.89 -1.31 -5.08
CA LYS A 151 15.43 0.04 -4.84
C LYS A 151 16.88 0.14 -5.28
N SER A 152 17.33 1.36 -5.58
CA SER A 152 18.76 1.67 -5.73
C SER A 152 19.49 1.56 -4.39
N GLU A 153 20.81 1.58 -4.40
CA GLU A 153 21.61 1.63 -3.16
C GLU A 153 21.33 2.88 -2.32
N LEU A 154 21.00 4.02 -2.95
CA LEU A 154 20.68 5.26 -2.22
C LEU A 154 19.26 5.29 -1.64
N GLU A 155 18.32 4.53 -2.22
CA GLU A 155 16.91 4.49 -1.81
C GLU A 155 16.51 3.20 -1.08
N LYS A 156 17.41 2.23 -0.94
CA LYS A 156 17.15 1.04 -0.11
C LYS A 156 17.13 1.43 1.36
N PHE A 157 16.52 0.58 2.19
CA PHE A 157 16.63 0.72 3.63
C PHE A 157 18.10 0.60 4.06
N ALA A 158 18.59 1.53 4.88
CA ALA A 158 20.02 1.63 5.21
C ALA A 158 20.60 0.34 5.82
N GLY A 159 19.80 -0.42 6.57
CA GLY A 159 20.23 -1.71 7.14
C GLY A 159 19.99 -2.92 6.24
N ALA A 160 19.41 -2.73 5.05
CA ALA A 160 19.12 -3.83 4.14
C ALA A 160 20.30 -4.19 3.24
N LEU A 161 20.50 -5.49 3.02
CA LEU A 161 21.31 -5.98 1.91
C LEU A 161 20.68 -5.49 0.59
N TYR A 162 19.37 -5.68 0.45
CA TYR A 162 18.59 -5.06 -0.61
C TYR A 162 17.13 -4.82 -0.21
N THR A 163 16.48 -3.90 -0.92
CA THR A 163 15.06 -3.60 -0.72
C THR A 163 14.28 -3.80 -2.01
N CYS A 164 13.17 -4.53 -1.90
CA CYS A 164 12.15 -4.62 -2.92
C CYS A 164 10.93 -3.78 -2.55
N SER A 165 10.27 -3.21 -3.54
CA SER A 165 9.10 -2.38 -3.34
C SER A 165 8.07 -2.56 -4.45
N ILE A 166 6.84 -2.18 -4.15
CA ILE A 166 5.81 -1.90 -5.14
C ILE A 166 5.64 -0.39 -5.26
N GLU A 167 5.78 0.13 -6.47
CA GLU A 167 5.61 1.55 -6.78
C GLU A 167 4.26 1.78 -7.45
N ALA A 168 3.46 2.67 -6.88
CA ALA A 168 2.27 3.23 -7.53
C ALA A 168 2.61 4.61 -8.11
N PHE A 169 1.75 5.11 -8.99
CA PHE A 169 1.92 6.42 -9.62
C PHE A 169 0.60 7.18 -9.61
N ILE A 170 0.67 8.48 -9.30
CA ILE A 170 -0.49 9.37 -9.25
C ILE A 170 -0.44 10.31 -10.46
N PRO A 171 -1.22 10.06 -11.53
CA PRO A 171 -1.15 10.84 -12.77
C PRO A 171 -1.40 12.33 -12.58
N ASN A 172 -2.37 12.70 -11.75
CA ASN A 172 -2.77 14.10 -11.56
C ASN A 172 -1.64 14.96 -10.97
N THR A 173 -0.80 14.37 -10.12
CA THR A 173 0.34 15.07 -9.50
C THR A 173 1.66 14.76 -10.18
N GLY A 174 1.75 13.73 -11.02
CA GLY A 174 2.98 13.32 -11.68
C GLY A 174 4.00 12.71 -10.73
N ARG A 175 3.54 12.07 -9.66
CA ARG A 175 4.41 11.58 -8.57
C ARG A 175 4.29 10.07 -8.39
N GLY A 176 5.45 9.43 -8.28
CA GLY A 176 5.57 8.06 -7.79
C GLY A 176 5.39 7.99 -6.28
N ILE A 177 4.84 6.89 -5.79
CA ILE A 177 4.65 6.64 -4.37
C ILE A 177 4.91 5.18 -4.05
N GLN A 178 5.82 4.94 -3.11
CA GLN A 178 6.08 3.60 -2.61
C GLN A 178 4.86 3.12 -1.83
N GLY A 179 4.28 2.01 -2.29
CA GLY A 179 3.06 1.44 -1.74
C GLY A 179 3.29 0.47 -0.58
N ALA A 180 4.36 -0.32 -0.65
CA ALA A 180 4.80 -1.27 0.37
C ALA A 180 6.28 -1.64 0.13
N THR A 181 6.88 -2.34 1.09
CA THR A 181 8.31 -2.67 1.07
C THR A 181 8.57 -4.05 1.64
N SER A 182 9.53 -4.77 1.04
CA SER A 182 10.02 -6.06 1.50
C SER A 182 11.54 -6.07 1.40
N HIS A 183 12.21 -6.19 2.54
CA HIS A 183 13.65 -6.04 2.69
C HIS A 183 14.29 -7.41 2.95
N CYS A 184 15.36 -7.72 2.21
CA CYS A 184 16.35 -8.66 2.70
C CYS A 184 17.36 -7.86 3.52
N LEU A 185 17.37 -8.09 4.83
CA LEU A 185 18.30 -7.44 5.75
C LEU A 185 19.67 -8.11 5.72
N GLY A 186 19.77 -9.29 5.09
CA GLY A 186 20.97 -10.10 5.09
C GLY A 186 21.33 -10.51 6.52
N GLN A 187 22.62 -10.42 6.83
CA GLN A 187 23.15 -10.69 8.17
C GLN A 187 23.51 -9.39 8.92
N ASN A 188 23.13 -8.21 8.41
CA ASN A 188 23.53 -6.92 8.98
C ASN A 188 23.09 -6.76 10.43
N PHE A 189 21.80 -6.96 10.72
CA PHE A 189 21.28 -6.87 12.09
C PHE A 189 21.68 -8.05 12.98
N SER A 190 21.92 -9.22 12.37
CA SER A 190 22.37 -10.42 13.08
C SER A 190 23.81 -10.33 13.57
N ALA A 191 24.61 -9.44 12.98
CA ALA A 191 26.02 -9.31 13.29
C ALA A 191 26.25 -8.93 14.76
N LYS A 192 27.43 -9.32 15.26
CA LYS A 192 27.77 -9.27 16.69
C LYS A 192 27.78 -7.84 17.24
N GLU A 193 28.15 -6.87 16.41
CA GLU A 193 28.18 -5.45 16.73
C GLU A 193 26.78 -4.83 16.93
N PHE A 194 25.71 -5.50 16.48
CA PHE A 194 24.32 -5.07 16.66
C PHE A 194 23.60 -5.94 17.69
N PHE A 195 23.04 -7.08 17.26
CA PHE A 195 22.18 -7.92 18.09
C PHE A 195 22.72 -9.33 18.37
N ASP A 196 23.81 -9.77 17.72
CA ASP A 196 24.40 -11.12 17.87
C ASP A 196 23.31 -12.21 17.79
N ILE A 197 22.58 -12.23 16.67
CA ILE A 197 21.52 -13.22 16.42
C ILE A 197 22.11 -14.39 15.65
N THR A 198 22.38 -15.47 16.37
CA THR A 198 23.14 -16.61 15.86
C THR A 198 22.51 -17.92 16.30
N PHE A 199 22.75 -18.98 15.53
CA PHE A 199 22.26 -20.32 15.82
C PHE A 199 23.35 -21.38 15.61
N GLN A 200 23.20 -22.53 16.25
CA GLN A 200 24.01 -23.71 15.99
C GLN A 200 23.42 -24.50 14.80
N ASN A 201 24.18 -24.61 13.71
CA ASN A 201 23.78 -25.36 12.52
C ASN A 201 23.89 -26.88 12.73
N GLU A 202 23.45 -27.67 11.75
CA GLU A 202 23.50 -29.15 11.79
C GLU A 202 24.91 -29.74 11.97
N LYS A 203 25.96 -28.96 11.67
CA LYS A 203 27.37 -29.33 11.84
C LYS A 203 27.95 -28.81 13.16
N GLU A 204 27.09 -28.43 14.09
CA GLU A 204 27.44 -27.87 15.40
C GLU A 204 28.24 -26.55 15.35
N LYS A 205 28.25 -25.84 14.21
CA LYS A 205 28.93 -24.54 14.07
C LYS A 205 27.96 -23.39 14.31
N LYS A 206 28.50 -22.29 14.87
CA LYS A 206 27.76 -21.05 15.13
C LYS A 206 27.70 -20.21 13.85
N ASP A 207 26.49 -20.04 13.30
CA ASP A 207 26.21 -19.20 12.13
C ASP A 207 25.29 -18.04 12.50
N SER A 208 25.29 -16.97 11.69
CA SER A 208 24.39 -15.82 11.86
C SER A 208 23.14 -16.00 11.00
N VAL A 209 21.99 -15.54 11.49
CA VAL A 209 20.71 -15.70 10.77
C VAL A 209 20.59 -14.73 9.59
N TRP A 210 19.90 -15.14 8.53
CA TRP A 210 19.46 -14.27 7.46
C TRP A 210 18.11 -13.67 7.80
N GLN A 211 17.96 -12.35 7.74
CA GLN A 211 16.73 -11.69 8.20
C GLN A 211 16.01 -10.96 7.08
N ASN A 212 14.68 -10.89 7.21
CA ASN A 212 13.85 -9.97 6.45
C ASN A 212 13.06 -9.05 7.38
N SER A 213 12.68 -7.89 6.84
CA SER A 213 11.56 -7.12 7.36
C SER A 213 10.70 -6.62 6.21
N TRP A 214 9.40 -6.47 6.45
CA TRP A 214 8.47 -6.07 5.42
C TRP A 214 7.28 -5.34 6.02
N ALA A 215 6.72 -4.38 5.29
CA ALA A 215 5.64 -3.55 5.79
C ALA A 215 4.75 -2.96 4.70
N TYR A 216 3.48 -2.74 5.05
CA TYR A 216 2.59 -1.78 4.40
C TYR A 216 1.75 -1.03 5.43
N SER A 217 1.36 0.20 5.09
CA SER A 217 0.62 1.08 6.01
C SER A 217 -0.73 1.51 5.45
N THR A 218 -1.45 2.32 6.23
CA THR A 218 -2.67 3.01 5.79
C THR A 218 -2.47 3.97 4.61
N ARG A 219 -1.23 4.22 4.18
CA ARG A 219 -0.92 4.87 2.90
C ARG A 219 -1.63 4.24 1.72
N THR A 220 -1.80 2.92 1.75
CA THR A 220 -2.57 2.13 0.76
C THR A 220 -3.96 2.72 0.50
N ILE A 221 -4.66 3.18 1.56
CA ILE A 221 -5.98 3.82 1.46
C ILE A 221 -5.87 5.15 0.72
N GLY A 222 -4.87 5.98 1.08
CA GLY A 222 -4.65 7.27 0.42
C GLY A 222 -4.32 7.12 -1.07
N VAL A 223 -3.50 6.13 -1.43
CA VAL A 223 -3.18 5.82 -2.83
C VAL A 223 -4.45 5.46 -3.61
N MET A 224 -5.26 4.54 -3.08
CA MET A 224 -6.54 4.16 -3.70
C MET A 224 -7.44 5.38 -3.92
N VAL A 225 -7.57 6.26 -2.91
CA VAL A 225 -8.36 7.49 -3.02
C VAL A 225 -7.85 8.41 -4.11
N MET A 226 -6.53 8.63 -4.20
CA MET A 226 -5.93 9.50 -5.22
C MET A 226 -6.02 8.92 -6.64
N VAL A 227 -6.04 7.59 -6.78
CA VAL A 227 -6.14 6.93 -8.09
C VAL A 227 -7.57 6.96 -8.62
N HIS A 228 -8.56 6.66 -7.78
CA HIS A 228 -9.95 6.45 -8.22
C HIS A 228 -10.87 7.66 -8.04
N GLY A 229 -10.55 8.56 -7.11
CA GLY A 229 -11.39 9.72 -6.81
C GLY A 229 -11.65 10.60 -8.04
N ASP A 230 -12.84 11.18 -8.09
CA ASP A 230 -13.29 12.11 -9.13
C ASP A 230 -13.92 13.37 -8.53
N ASP A 231 -14.44 14.26 -9.38
CA ASP A 231 -15.06 15.52 -8.95
C ASP A 231 -16.32 15.34 -8.09
N LYS A 232 -16.93 14.15 -8.10
CA LYS A 232 -18.10 13.83 -7.25
C LYS A 232 -17.70 13.32 -5.87
N GLY A 233 -16.43 12.93 -5.68
CA GLY A 233 -15.87 12.49 -4.40
C GLY A 233 -15.20 11.12 -4.50
N LEU A 234 -15.37 10.29 -3.48
CA LEU A 234 -14.74 8.98 -3.41
C LEU A 234 -15.31 8.04 -4.50
N VAL A 235 -14.46 7.16 -5.01
CA VAL A 235 -14.84 6.00 -5.84
C VAL A 235 -14.14 4.80 -5.21
N LEU A 236 -14.91 3.93 -4.56
CA LEU A 236 -14.35 2.80 -3.82
C LEU A 236 -14.44 1.52 -4.64
N PRO A 237 -13.36 0.72 -4.75
CA PRO A 237 -13.44 -0.63 -5.28
C PRO A 237 -14.37 -1.52 -4.43
N PRO A 238 -15.26 -2.31 -5.05
CA PRO A 238 -16.24 -3.14 -4.34
C PRO A 238 -15.66 -4.09 -3.30
N LYS A 239 -14.43 -4.58 -3.46
CA LYS A 239 -13.81 -5.49 -2.49
C LYS A 239 -13.43 -4.82 -1.16
N VAL A 240 -13.24 -3.50 -1.15
CA VAL A 240 -12.86 -2.73 0.06
C VAL A 240 -13.93 -1.74 0.52
N ALA A 241 -14.96 -1.48 -0.29
CA ALA A 241 -16.05 -0.60 0.09
C ALA A 241 -16.82 -1.16 1.30
N SER A 242 -16.93 -0.41 2.40
CA SER A 242 -17.67 -0.83 3.59
C SER A 242 -19.16 -1.05 3.31
N GLN A 243 -19.69 -0.32 2.32
CA GLN A 243 -21.01 -0.50 1.72
C GLN A 243 -20.82 -0.65 0.22
N GLN A 244 -21.23 -1.79 -0.34
CA GLN A 244 -21.17 -2.09 -1.76
C GLN A 244 -22.41 -1.56 -2.49
N VAL A 245 -23.57 -1.70 -1.85
CA VAL A 245 -24.87 -1.35 -2.44
C VAL A 245 -25.67 -0.46 -1.49
N ILE A 246 -26.16 0.67 -2.00
CA ILE A 246 -27.15 1.49 -1.30
C ILE A 246 -28.48 1.45 -2.05
N VAL A 247 -29.54 1.06 -1.35
CA VAL A 247 -30.91 1.07 -1.87
C VAL A 247 -31.62 2.35 -1.44
N ILE A 248 -32.20 3.07 -2.40
CA ILE A 248 -32.84 4.35 -2.18
C ILE A 248 -34.30 4.28 -2.66
N PRO A 249 -35.28 4.47 -1.76
CA PRO A 249 -36.68 4.57 -2.14
C PRO A 249 -36.91 5.87 -2.92
N VAL A 250 -37.64 5.78 -4.03
CA VAL A 250 -38.01 6.90 -4.89
C VAL A 250 -39.54 7.06 -4.85
N PRO A 251 -40.09 7.63 -3.76
CA PRO A 251 -41.53 7.85 -3.66
C PRO A 251 -41.98 8.86 -4.72
N TYR A 252 -43.18 8.65 -5.26
CA TYR A 252 -43.85 9.57 -6.18
C TYR A 252 -45.19 9.99 -5.59
N ARG A 253 -45.75 11.13 -6.03
CA ARG A 253 -47.07 11.58 -5.58
C ARG A 253 -48.10 10.49 -5.89
N ASP A 254 -48.98 10.21 -4.92
CA ASP A 254 -50.06 9.21 -5.00
C ASP A 254 -49.63 7.73 -5.00
N ALA A 255 -48.35 7.42 -4.77
CA ALA A 255 -47.86 6.04 -4.68
C ALA A 255 -47.93 5.46 -3.26
N ASN A 256 -48.18 4.15 -3.14
CA ASN A 256 -48.09 3.41 -1.89
C ASN A 256 -46.64 3.40 -1.39
N THR A 257 -46.34 4.38 -0.53
CA THR A 257 -44.99 4.60 -0.03
C THR A 257 -44.49 3.42 0.80
N GLN A 258 -45.39 2.75 1.53
CA GLN A 258 -45.05 1.59 2.35
C GLN A 258 -44.55 0.42 1.50
N GLU A 259 -45.21 0.15 0.37
CA GLU A 259 -44.83 -0.93 -0.54
C GLU A 259 -43.42 -0.74 -1.11
N ILE A 260 -43.04 0.50 -1.44
CA ILE A 260 -41.69 0.85 -1.90
C ILE A 260 -40.67 0.58 -0.78
N PHE A 261 -40.97 1.00 0.45
CA PHE A 261 -40.09 0.76 1.59
C PHE A 261 -39.91 -0.73 1.91
N ASP A 262 -40.98 -1.51 1.80
CA ASP A 262 -40.96 -2.95 2.01
C ASP A 262 -40.15 -3.66 0.92
N ALA A 263 -40.31 -3.26 -0.34
CA ALA A 263 -39.48 -3.74 -1.45
C ALA A 263 -38.00 -3.41 -1.24
N CYS A 264 -37.67 -2.17 -0.83
CA CYS A 264 -36.29 -1.80 -0.49
C CYS A 264 -35.71 -2.68 0.62
N ALA A 265 -36.48 -2.93 1.67
CA ALA A 265 -36.06 -3.79 2.78
C ALA A 265 -35.86 -5.25 2.33
N ALA A 266 -36.75 -5.76 1.50
CA ALA A 266 -36.66 -7.10 0.91
C ALA A 266 -35.41 -7.24 0.03
N THR A 267 -35.14 -6.26 -0.86
CA THR A 267 -33.93 -6.22 -1.69
C THR A 267 -32.66 -6.26 -0.83
N VAL A 268 -32.54 -5.40 0.19
CA VAL A 268 -31.37 -5.42 1.08
C VAL A 268 -31.23 -6.76 1.79
N LYS A 269 -32.33 -7.35 2.27
CA LYS A 269 -32.30 -8.66 2.94
C LYS A 269 -31.79 -9.75 2.00
N THR A 270 -32.28 -9.78 0.76
CA THR A 270 -31.85 -10.72 -0.27
C THR A 270 -30.36 -10.58 -0.59
N LEU A 271 -29.88 -9.35 -0.81
CA LEU A 271 -28.47 -9.09 -1.10
C LEU A 271 -27.55 -9.45 0.09
N ARG A 272 -27.94 -9.10 1.32
CA ARG A 272 -27.17 -9.45 2.53
C ARG A 272 -27.07 -10.96 2.73
N LYS A 273 -28.14 -11.71 2.47
CA LYS A 273 -28.13 -13.19 2.56
C LYS A 273 -27.10 -13.80 1.59
N ALA A 274 -26.79 -13.11 0.49
CA ALA A 274 -25.80 -13.52 -0.49
C ALA A 274 -24.37 -13.00 -0.19
N GLY A 275 -24.14 -12.37 0.96
CA GLY A 275 -22.84 -11.82 1.38
C GLY A 275 -22.55 -10.41 0.89
N ILE A 276 -23.50 -9.74 0.22
CA ILE A 276 -23.32 -8.37 -0.30
C ILE A 276 -23.55 -7.36 0.82
N ARG A 277 -22.61 -6.44 1.00
CA ARG A 277 -22.69 -5.35 1.99
C ARG A 277 -23.65 -4.27 1.51
N ALA A 278 -24.95 -4.52 1.68
CA ALA A 278 -26.03 -3.65 1.25
C ALA A 278 -26.70 -2.92 2.44
N ASN A 279 -27.21 -1.72 2.20
CA ASN A 279 -28.06 -1.00 3.14
C ASN A 279 -29.13 -0.18 2.42
N VAL A 280 -30.10 0.35 3.16
CA VAL A 280 -31.17 1.20 2.64
C VAL A 280 -31.12 2.57 3.30
N ASP A 281 -31.22 3.64 2.51
CA ASP A 281 -31.34 5.00 3.03
C ASP A 281 -32.81 5.40 3.21
N LYS A 282 -33.34 5.11 4.40
CA LYS A 282 -34.74 5.36 4.75
C LYS A 282 -35.04 6.79 5.22
N ARG A 283 -34.05 7.69 5.29
CA ARG A 283 -34.25 9.07 5.79
C ARG A 283 -35.28 9.79 4.93
N ASP A 284 -36.45 10.08 5.47
CA ASP A 284 -37.59 10.70 4.76
C ASP A 284 -37.46 12.23 4.66
N TYR A 285 -36.70 12.85 5.56
CA TYR A 285 -36.36 14.28 5.56
C TYR A 285 -35.35 14.69 4.46
N HIS A 286 -34.89 13.76 3.62
CA HIS A 286 -34.02 14.04 2.47
C HIS A 286 -34.64 13.57 1.16
N THR A 287 -34.53 14.41 0.13
CA THR A 287 -34.96 14.07 -1.22
C THR A 287 -34.09 12.94 -1.81
N PRO A 288 -34.61 12.13 -2.75
CA PRO A 288 -33.81 11.12 -3.43
C PRO A 288 -32.53 11.70 -4.06
N GLY A 289 -32.62 12.87 -4.72
CA GLY A 289 -31.46 13.55 -5.31
C GLY A 289 -30.38 13.93 -4.30
N TRP A 290 -30.76 14.37 -3.09
CA TRP A 290 -29.80 14.61 -2.01
C TRP A 290 -29.09 13.31 -1.61
N LYS A 291 -29.84 12.21 -1.46
CA LYS A 291 -29.28 10.90 -1.11
C LYS A 291 -28.33 10.39 -2.20
N TYR A 292 -28.67 10.58 -3.47
CA TYR A 292 -27.79 10.21 -4.58
C TYR A 292 -26.42 10.88 -4.45
N SER A 293 -26.43 12.21 -4.26
CA SER A 293 -25.20 13.00 -4.09
C SER A 293 -24.41 12.58 -2.84
N TYR A 294 -25.10 12.35 -1.73
CA TYR A 294 -24.49 11.92 -0.47
C TYR A 294 -23.73 10.59 -0.62
N TRP A 295 -24.35 9.59 -1.26
CA TRP A 295 -23.74 8.27 -1.42
C TRP A 295 -22.75 8.20 -2.58
N GLU A 296 -22.89 9.04 -3.60
CA GLU A 296 -21.88 9.24 -4.63
C GLU A 296 -20.60 9.84 -4.03
N MET A 297 -20.72 10.88 -3.18
CA MET A 297 -19.57 11.47 -2.49
C MET A 297 -18.86 10.47 -1.56
N LYS A 298 -19.61 9.58 -0.91
CA LYS A 298 -19.08 8.49 -0.08
C LYS A 298 -18.48 7.33 -0.89
N GLY A 299 -18.69 7.30 -2.21
CA GLY A 299 -18.11 6.31 -3.11
C GLY A 299 -18.72 4.92 -3.03
N VAL A 300 -20.01 4.80 -2.69
CA VAL A 300 -20.71 3.51 -2.72
C VAL A 300 -20.74 2.99 -4.16
N PRO A 301 -20.18 1.79 -4.47
CA PRO A 301 -20.02 1.32 -5.84
C PRO A 301 -21.30 1.24 -6.66
N LEU A 302 -22.39 0.78 -6.05
CA LEU A 302 -23.66 0.56 -6.71
C LEU A 302 -24.80 1.21 -5.93
N ARG A 303 -25.58 2.05 -6.60
CA ARG A 303 -26.86 2.54 -6.09
C ARG A 303 -27.99 1.76 -6.74
N ILE A 304 -28.97 1.33 -5.96
CA ILE A 304 -30.23 0.78 -6.44
C ILE A 304 -31.35 1.75 -6.10
N GLU A 305 -32.13 2.13 -7.10
CA GLU A 305 -33.29 3.00 -7.02
C GLU A 305 -34.55 2.14 -7.18
N ILE A 306 -35.54 2.33 -6.30
CA ILE A 306 -36.82 1.61 -6.37
C ILE A 306 -37.95 2.63 -6.27
N GLY A 307 -38.69 2.81 -7.35
CA GLY A 307 -39.91 3.59 -7.42
C GLY A 307 -41.12 2.76 -7.89
N PRO A 308 -42.28 3.41 -8.09
CA PRO A 308 -43.52 2.72 -8.47
C PRO A 308 -43.42 1.91 -9.77
N LYS A 309 -42.72 2.46 -10.78
CA LYS A 309 -42.53 1.80 -12.08
C LYS A 309 -41.70 0.52 -11.96
N ASP A 310 -40.73 0.52 -11.06
CA ASP A 310 -39.84 -0.62 -10.84
C ASP A 310 -40.61 -1.78 -10.20
N LEU A 311 -41.52 -1.49 -9.26
CA LEU A 311 -42.44 -2.46 -8.68
C LEU A 311 -43.37 -3.09 -9.72
N THR A 312 -44.01 -2.27 -10.57
CA THR A 312 -44.90 -2.76 -11.63
C THR A 312 -44.18 -3.69 -12.61
N ASN A 313 -42.91 -3.39 -12.90
CA ASN A 313 -42.10 -4.14 -13.86
C ASN A 313 -41.30 -5.28 -13.22
N ASN A 314 -41.43 -5.53 -11.91
CA ASN A 314 -40.63 -6.51 -11.16
C ASN A 314 -39.11 -6.35 -11.36
N GLN A 315 -38.64 -5.10 -11.40
CA GLN A 315 -37.24 -4.75 -11.62
C GLN A 315 -36.75 -3.74 -10.57
N VAL A 316 -35.46 -3.42 -10.61
CA VAL A 316 -34.87 -2.29 -9.88
C VAL A 316 -33.91 -1.53 -10.78
N ARG A 317 -33.77 -0.21 -10.58
CA ARG A 317 -32.81 0.60 -11.34
C ARG A 317 -31.46 0.62 -10.64
N ALA A 318 -30.44 0.05 -11.24
CA ALA A 318 -29.07 0.10 -10.76
C ALA A 318 -28.26 1.21 -11.43
N VAL A 319 -27.44 1.92 -10.66
CA VAL A 319 -26.56 2.99 -11.12
C VAL A 319 -25.15 2.76 -10.58
N ARG A 320 -24.18 2.67 -11.50
CA ARG A 320 -22.76 2.49 -11.22
C ARG A 320 -22.10 3.80 -10.77
N ARG A 321 -21.25 3.75 -9.76
CA ARG A 321 -20.53 4.92 -9.25
C ARG A 321 -19.35 5.36 -10.13
N ASP A 322 -18.64 4.40 -10.71
CA ASP A 322 -17.40 4.63 -11.46
C ASP A 322 -17.63 5.34 -12.80
N ASN A 323 -18.76 5.09 -13.47
CA ASN A 323 -19.05 5.67 -14.79
C ASN A 323 -20.47 6.27 -14.92
N GLY A 324 -21.32 6.14 -13.90
CA GLY A 324 -22.69 6.66 -13.93
C GLY A 324 -23.67 5.86 -14.81
N ALA A 325 -23.25 4.71 -15.36
CA ALA A 325 -24.10 3.88 -16.20
C ALA A 325 -25.32 3.38 -15.42
N LYS A 326 -26.47 3.38 -16.09
CA LYS A 326 -27.77 3.00 -15.53
C LYS A 326 -28.30 1.76 -16.23
N MET A 327 -28.89 0.85 -15.48
CA MET A 327 -29.49 -0.37 -16.01
C MET A 327 -30.65 -0.82 -15.13
N ASP A 328 -31.59 -1.56 -15.73
CA ASP A 328 -32.70 -2.17 -15.02
C ASP A 328 -32.38 -3.64 -14.77
N LEU A 329 -32.45 -4.07 -13.51
CA LEU A 329 -32.14 -5.43 -13.09
C LEU A 329 -33.43 -6.14 -12.69
N SER A 330 -33.64 -7.34 -13.23
CA SER A 330 -34.75 -8.19 -12.80
C SER A 330 -34.64 -8.55 -11.32
N THR A 331 -35.75 -8.50 -10.60
CA THR A 331 -35.79 -8.92 -9.18
C THR A 331 -35.55 -10.42 -9.00
N VAL A 332 -35.81 -11.23 -10.04
CA VAL A 332 -35.67 -12.70 -10.01
C VAL A 332 -34.20 -13.13 -9.94
N SER A 333 -33.32 -12.53 -10.75
CA SER A 333 -31.88 -12.82 -10.82
C SER A 333 -31.04 -11.69 -10.22
N LEU A 334 -31.58 -10.98 -9.23
CA LEU A 334 -30.99 -9.76 -8.70
C LEU A 334 -29.61 -10.01 -8.07
N VAL A 335 -29.46 -11.13 -7.37
CA VAL A 335 -28.20 -11.46 -6.68
C VAL A 335 -27.08 -11.72 -7.67
N GLU A 336 -27.32 -12.53 -8.70
CA GLU A 336 -26.32 -12.83 -9.73
C GLU A 336 -25.90 -11.57 -10.47
N GLN A 337 -26.88 -10.77 -10.93
CA GLN A 337 -26.62 -9.52 -11.64
C GLN A 337 -25.83 -8.52 -10.79
N VAL A 338 -26.17 -8.35 -9.50
CA VAL A 338 -25.43 -7.43 -8.62
C VAL A 338 -24.01 -7.92 -8.37
N LYS A 339 -23.77 -9.22 -8.20
CA LYS A 339 -22.41 -9.78 -8.07
C LYS A 339 -21.58 -9.50 -9.32
N GLU A 340 -22.13 -9.83 -10.49
CA GLU A 340 -21.48 -9.58 -11.78
C GLU A 340 -21.15 -8.09 -11.97
N LEU A 341 -22.05 -7.19 -11.56
CA LEU A 341 -21.79 -5.76 -11.64
C LEU A 341 -20.69 -5.28 -10.70
N LEU A 342 -20.64 -5.78 -9.47
CA LEU A 342 -19.57 -5.44 -8.53
C LEU A 342 -18.22 -5.95 -9.06
N ASP A 343 -18.17 -7.15 -9.65
CA ASP A 343 -16.94 -7.68 -10.27
C ASP A 343 -16.51 -6.82 -11.46
N LYS A 344 -17.45 -6.46 -12.35
CA LYS A 344 -17.19 -5.55 -13.48
C LYS A 344 -16.77 -4.14 -13.06
N ILE A 345 -17.26 -3.63 -11.93
CA ILE A 345 -16.80 -2.34 -11.39
C ILE A 345 -15.34 -2.48 -10.92
N GLN A 346 -14.99 -3.56 -10.21
CA GLN A 346 -13.62 -3.80 -9.75
C GLN A 346 -12.64 -3.88 -10.93
N GLU A 347 -12.98 -4.66 -11.97
CA GLU A 347 -12.19 -4.80 -13.19
C GLU A 347 -12.05 -3.46 -13.93
N SER A 348 -13.17 -2.76 -14.17
CA SER A 348 -13.19 -1.46 -14.85
C SER A 348 -12.32 -0.41 -14.14
N LEU A 349 -12.31 -0.39 -12.81
CA LEU A 349 -11.46 0.51 -12.03
C LEU A 349 -9.97 0.18 -12.21
N PHE A 350 -9.62 -1.11 -12.19
CA PHE A 350 -8.24 -1.55 -12.37
C PHE A 350 -7.74 -1.22 -13.78
N ASP A 351 -8.50 -1.57 -14.81
CA ASP A 351 -8.15 -1.33 -16.21
C ASP A 351 -7.99 0.17 -16.51
N SER A 352 -8.94 0.99 -16.02
CA SER A 352 -8.88 2.44 -16.19
C SER A 352 -7.69 3.06 -15.45
N ALA A 353 -7.35 2.56 -14.26
CA ALA A 353 -6.18 3.01 -13.52
C ALA A 353 -4.88 2.57 -14.21
N LYS A 354 -4.81 1.33 -14.70
CA LYS A 354 -3.68 0.76 -15.44
C LYS A 354 -3.42 1.55 -16.72
N GLN A 355 -4.45 1.78 -17.52
CA GLN A 355 -4.34 2.55 -18.75
C GLN A 355 -3.84 3.98 -18.50
N ARG A 356 -4.38 4.66 -17.47
CA ARG A 356 -3.91 6.01 -17.09
C ARG A 356 -2.45 6.01 -16.63
N ARG A 357 -2.03 5.02 -15.84
CA ARG A 357 -0.63 4.85 -15.42
C ARG A 357 0.28 4.59 -16.61
N ASP A 358 -0.11 3.66 -17.50
CA ASP A 358 0.67 3.27 -18.67
C ASP A 358 0.85 4.43 -19.66
N ALA A 359 -0.20 5.25 -19.87
CA ALA A 359 -0.12 6.47 -20.67
C ALA A 359 0.82 7.56 -20.09
N CYS A 360 1.17 7.43 -18.81
CA CYS A 360 2.15 8.30 -18.15
C CYS A 360 3.59 7.77 -18.25
N ILE A 361 3.80 6.53 -18.69
CA ILE A 361 5.14 5.97 -18.84
C ILE A 361 5.81 6.60 -20.06
N GLN A 362 7.00 7.18 -19.87
CA GLN A 362 7.84 7.69 -20.94
C GLN A 362 9.20 7.01 -20.89
N ILE A 363 9.57 6.32 -21.97
CA ILE A 363 10.93 5.80 -22.13
C ILE A 363 11.82 6.93 -22.61
N THR A 364 12.94 7.14 -21.92
CA THR A 364 13.94 8.19 -22.25
C THR A 364 15.33 7.58 -22.30
N ARG A 365 16.21 8.12 -23.14
CA ARG A 365 17.60 7.65 -23.31
C ARG A 365 18.64 8.75 -23.14
N THR A 366 18.21 10.01 -23.13
CA THR A 366 19.08 11.17 -22.98
C THR A 366 18.62 12.05 -21.82
N TRP A 367 19.51 12.92 -21.35
CA TRP A 367 19.20 13.88 -20.31
C TRP A 367 18.08 14.85 -20.73
N ASP A 368 18.09 15.32 -21.97
CA ASP A 368 17.12 16.30 -22.45
C ASP A 368 15.71 15.70 -22.51
N GLU A 369 15.58 14.48 -23.04
CA GLU A 369 14.31 13.72 -23.02
C GLU A 369 13.81 13.50 -21.59
N PHE A 370 14.72 13.21 -20.66
CA PHE A 370 14.39 13.01 -19.25
C PHE A 370 13.81 14.28 -18.62
N VAL A 371 14.46 15.43 -18.83
CA VAL A 371 13.99 16.73 -18.29
C VAL A 371 12.65 17.13 -18.89
N GLU A 372 12.45 16.92 -20.20
CA GLU A 372 11.17 17.17 -20.86
C GLU A 372 10.06 16.30 -20.25
N ALA A 373 10.29 14.99 -20.14
CA ALA A 373 9.32 14.05 -19.57
C ALA A 373 8.98 14.38 -18.10
N LEU A 374 9.98 14.82 -17.31
CA LEU A 374 9.79 15.23 -15.93
C LEU A 374 8.91 16.49 -15.83
N GLY A 375 9.12 17.46 -16.74
CA GLY A 375 8.29 18.65 -16.87
C GLY A 375 6.83 18.32 -17.24
N GLN A 376 6.65 17.28 -18.06
CA GLN A 376 5.34 16.75 -18.47
C GLN A 376 4.69 15.83 -17.42
N LYS A 377 5.22 15.76 -16.19
CA LYS A 377 4.68 14.93 -15.09
C LYS A 377 4.60 13.44 -15.44
N LYS A 378 5.56 12.93 -16.23
CA LYS A 378 5.61 11.52 -16.62
C LYS A 378 6.28 10.64 -15.56
N LEU A 379 5.97 9.35 -15.62
CA LEU A 379 6.72 8.27 -14.99
C LEU A 379 7.81 7.84 -15.98
N ILE A 380 9.08 8.01 -15.63
CA ILE A 380 10.16 7.93 -16.62
C ILE A 380 10.89 6.60 -16.48
N LEU A 381 10.98 5.82 -17.55
CA LEU A 381 11.83 4.63 -17.62
C LEU A 381 13.11 4.96 -18.40
N ALA A 382 14.27 4.84 -17.75
CA ALA A 382 15.54 5.26 -18.35
C ALA A 382 16.66 4.23 -18.12
N PRO A 383 17.59 4.07 -19.09
CA PRO A 383 18.75 3.20 -18.93
C PRO A 383 19.76 3.87 -17.99
N TRP A 384 20.15 3.17 -16.92
CA TRP A 384 20.96 3.74 -15.83
C TRP A 384 22.16 2.85 -15.50
N CYS A 385 23.27 3.48 -15.11
CA CYS A 385 24.54 2.81 -14.78
C CYS A 385 24.59 2.20 -13.37
N ASP A 386 23.56 2.42 -12.55
CA ASP A 386 23.47 1.93 -11.18
C ASP A 386 24.63 2.41 -10.29
N GLU A 387 24.84 3.73 -10.26
CA GLU A 387 25.87 4.36 -9.43
C GLU A 387 25.25 5.47 -8.57
N GLU A 388 25.52 5.46 -7.27
CA GLU A 388 24.95 6.41 -6.30
C GLU A 388 25.26 7.87 -6.65
N GLU A 389 26.50 8.16 -7.08
CA GLU A 389 26.90 9.53 -7.43
C GLU A 389 26.10 10.07 -8.61
N VAL A 390 25.70 9.22 -9.56
CA VAL A 390 24.83 9.62 -10.67
C VAL A 390 23.40 9.86 -10.18
N GLU A 391 22.91 9.08 -9.22
CA GLU A 391 21.60 9.35 -8.62
C GLU A 391 21.57 10.66 -7.83
N LYS A 392 22.64 10.96 -7.08
CA LYS A 392 22.83 12.24 -6.37
C LYS A 392 22.88 13.41 -7.35
N ASP A 393 23.62 13.27 -8.45
CA ASP A 393 23.69 14.29 -9.52
C ASP A 393 22.31 14.55 -10.15
N VAL A 394 21.55 13.50 -10.48
CA VAL A 394 20.18 13.64 -11.01
C VAL A 394 19.29 14.36 -10.01
N LYS A 395 19.34 14.00 -8.72
CA LYS A 395 18.58 14.66 -7.65
C LYS A 395 18.90 16.15 -7.55
N GLU A 396 20.18 16.52 -7.57
CA GLU A 396 20.58 17.92 -7.45
C GLU A 396 20.24 18.73 -8.71
N ARG A 397 20.48 18.19 -9.91
CA ARG A 397 20.18 18.87 -11.19
C ARG A 397 18.69 19.05 -11.45
N THR A 398 17.83 18.25 -10.83
CA THR A 398 16.36 18.32 -10.99
C THR A 398 15.66 19.01 -9.82
N LYS A 399 16.43 19.49 -8.85
CA LYS A 399 15.91 20.18 -7.66
C LYS A 399 15.20 21.47 -8.06
N GLY A 400 14.01 21.67 -7.50
CA GLY A 400 13.19 22.84 -7.74
C GLY A 400 11.92 22.83 -6.88
N ASP A 401 11.04 23.78 -7.10
CA ASP A 401 9.85 24.03 -6.26
C ASP A 401 8.90 22.83 -6.15
N THR A 402 8.86 22.00 -7.19
CA THR A 402 8.04 20.78 -7.24
C THR A 402 8.77 19.54 -6.70
N GLY A 403 9.96 19.69 -6.13
CA GLY A 403 10.83 18.61 -5.68
C GLY A 403 11.70 18.02 -6.78
N ALA A 404 12.72 17.27 -6.35
CA ALA A 404 13.69 16.59 -7.20
C ALA A 404 13.16 15.25 -7.73
N ALA A 405 13.70 14.81 -8.87
CA ALA A 405 13.52 13.45 -9.35
C ALA A 405 14.44 12.49 -8.59
N LYS A 406 13.97 11.27 -8.36
CA LYS A 406 14.75 10.18 -7.79
C LYS A 406 14.39 8.85 -8.44
N THR A 407 15.21 7.82 -8.20
CA THR A 407 14.83 6.45 -8.59
C THR A 407 13.63 6.01 -7.77
N LEU A 408 12.63 5.43 -8.42
CA LEU A 408 11.49 4.81 -7.76
C LEU A 408 11.81 3.33 -7.51
N CYS A 409 12.08 2.59 -8.58
CA CYS A 409 12.60 1.22 -8.52
C CYS A 409 13.25 0.81 -9.86
N THR A 410 14.14 -0.17 -9.81
CA THR A 410 14.51 -1.01 -10.96
C THR A 410 13.41 -2.08 -11.10
N PRO A 411 12.56 -2.06 -12.15
CA PRO A 411 11.50 -3.05 -12.29
C PRO A 411 12.08 -4.45 -12.48
N PHE A 412 11.39 -5.48 -12.01
CA PHE A 412 11.82 -6.87 -12.26
C PHE A 412 11.65 -7.28 -13.72
N ASP A 413 10.58 -6.80 -14.35
CA ASP A 413 10.38 -6.93 -15.80
C ASP A 413 11.21 -5.85 -16.50
N GLN A 414 12.37 -6.25 -17.02
CA GLN A 414 13.34 -5.38 -17.67
C GLN A 414 13.14 -5.44 -19.20
N PRO A 415 12.95 -4.29 -19.87
CA PRO A 415 13.06 -4.24 -21.32
C PRO A 415 14.44 -4.71 -21.79
N GLU A 416 14.52 -5.21 -23.03
CA GLU A 416 15.79 -5.58 -23.65
C GLU A 416 16.78 -4.39 -23.61
N MET A 417 18.03 -4.67 -23.24
CA MET A 417 19.11 -3.69 -23.19
C MET A 417 20.15 -4.08 -24.23
N HIS A 418 20.23 -3.31 -25.32
CA HIS A 418 21.22 -3.55 -26.36
C HIS A 418 22.63 -3.21 -25.88
N GLU A 419 23.63 -3.91 -26.41
CA GLU A 419 25.04 -3.65 -26.11
C GLU A 419 25.43 -2.20 -26.46
N GLY A 420 26.23 -1.58 -25.61
CA GLY A 420 26.64 -0.18 -25.78
C GLY A 420 25.60 0.86 -25.37
N THR A 421 24.42 0.45 -24.87
CA THR A 421 23.43 1.40 -24.33
C THR A 421 24.05 2.26 -23.23
N ARG A 422 23.90 3.58 -23.36
CA ARG A 422 24.47 4.56 -22.42
C ARG A 422 23.45 4.96 -21.35
N CYS A 423 23.96 5.25 -20.17
CA CYS A 423 23.24 5.85 -19.07
C CYS A 423 22.72 7.24 -19.49
N PHE A 424 21.42 7.47 -19.30
CA PHE A 424 20.76 8.71 -19.72
C PHE A 424 21.38 9.97 -19.09
N ALA A 425 21.94 9.86 -17.88
CA ALA A 425 22.46 10.98 -17.11
C ALA A 425 23.98 11.15 -17.22
N SER A 426 24.75 10.05 -17.21
CA SER A 426 26.22 10.09 -17.10
C SER A 426 26.97 9.73 -18.38
N GLY A 427 26.30 9.16 -19.40
CA GLY A 427 26.94 8.70 -20.63
C GLY A 427 27.80 7.43 -20.50
N LYS A 428 28.00 6.91 -19.27
CA LYS A 428 28.60 5.59 -18.98
C LYS A 428 27.75 4.46 -19.57
N LEU A 429 28.25 3.23 -19.58
CA LEU A 429 27.44 2.08 -19.96
C LEU A 429 26.30 1.87 -18.95
N ALA A 430 25.08 1.68 -19.46
CA ALA A 430 23.92 1.35 -18.64
C ALA A 430 23.98 -0.12 -18.20
N LYS A 431 23.52 -0.40 -16.98
CA LYS A 431 23.43 -1.76 -16.43
C LYS A 431 21.99 -2.26 -16.38
N LYS A 432 21.03 -1.35 -16.22
CA LYS A 432 19.61 -1.68 -16.02
C LYS A 432 18.70 -0.54 -16.43
N TRP A 433 17.44 -0.85 -16.74
CA TRP A 433 16.37 0.13 -16.82
C TRP A 433 15.86 0.43 -15.41
N SER A 434 15.58 1.69 -15.12
CA SER A 434 15.00 2.09 -13.83
C SER A 434 13.92 3.13 -14.02
N TYR A 435 12.89 3.04 -13.19
CA TYR A 435 11.86 4.07 -13.10
C TYR A 435 12.36 5.24 -12.26
N TRP A 436 12.10 6.44 -12.76
CA TRP A 436 12.44 7.72 -12.17
C TRP A 436 11.20 8.62 -12.17
N GLY A 437 11.18 9.56 -11.24
CA GLY A 437 10.18 10.61 -11.22
C GLY A 437 10.28 11.44 -9.95
N ARG A 438 9.41 12.44 -9.85
CA ARG A 438 9.12 13.07 -8.55
C ARG A 438 8.37 12.08 -7.68
N SER A 439 8.54 12.19 -6.37
CA SER A 439 7.90 11.29 -5.42
C SER A 439 7.21 12.05 -4.30
N TYR A 440 6.38 11.34 -3.53
CA TYR A 440 5.74 11.81 -2.31
C TYR A 440 6.64 11.69 -1.08
#